data_AF-A0A932AWU7-F1
#
_entry.id   AF-A0A932AWU7-F1
#
_cell.length_a   1.000
_cell.length_b   1.000
_cell.length_c   1.000
_cell.angle_alpha   90.00
_cell.angle_beta   90.00
_cell.angle_gamma   90.00
#
_symmetry.space_group_name_H-M   'P 1'
#
loop_
_entity.id
_entity.type
_entity.pdbx_description
1 polymer ?
#
loop_
_entity_poly.entity_id
_entity_poly.type
_entity_poly.pdbx_seq_one_letter_code
_entity_poly.pdbx_strand_id
1 'polypeptide(L)'
;MATDRIGRRRNWRYLTLLILFAVLFGGWSWLWHYASGKAEATLEGWRAREAKSGRDFTCGTQTIGGYPFRIEVNCNRASALLRSNQPPVEIKSSGILIAAQIYQPTLLISEFHGPLTIADLGQAPNIVVNWKLARSSVRGTPAAPERVSLVFDRPVVDRVSNGNPQHLLVAKHIEIHGRIVEGSAANKPVIQIALQLAQTSAPGLHPAAETPVDADITGVLRGLNDFAPKPWPVRFRELQAAGGQIDITQARLQQGETIAVGSGSLSLNPSGRLEGQLRVTVAGIESFLNSIDAQRMVQASPTVDKLSGALDRLLPGLGNVARQQAGANIATGINLLGEQTTLEGKRAVALPLRFDDGRIFLGPIPIGNAPALF
;
A
#
# COMPACT_ATOMS: atom_id res chain seq x y z
N MET A 1 57.50 -33.88 48.71
CA MET A 1 56.84 -33.91 47.38
C MET A 1 55.37 -33.55 47.54
N ALA A 2 55.04 -32.25 47.60
CA ALA A 2 53.65 -31.79 47.82
C ALA A 2 53.31 -30.57 46.95
N THR A 3 53.89 -30.49 45.75
CA THR A 3 53.71 -29.35 44.84
C THR A 3 52.90 -29.68 43.58
N ASP A 4 52.49 -30.94 43.37
CA ASP A 4 51.95 -31.37 42.07
C ASP A 4 50.43 -31.56 41.99
N ARG A 5 49.72 -31.51 43.13
CA ARG A 5 48.26 -31.73 43.14
C ARG A 5 47.44 -30.47 42.81
N ILE A 6 48.05 -29.29 42.86
CA ILE A 6 47.36 -28.01 42.57
C ILE A 6 47.22 -27.78 41.05
N GLY A 7 48.15 -28.29 40.22
CA GLY A 7 48.08 -28.18 38.76
C GLY A 7 47.05 -29.11 38.10
N ARG A 8 46.84 -30.32 38.63
CA ARG A 8 46.00 -31.37 38.01
C ARG A 8 44.49 -31.08 38.07
N ARG A 9 44.00 -30.46 39.16
CA ARG A 9 42.60 -30.00 39.26
C ARG A 9 42.30 -28.80 38.35
N ARG A 10 43.31 -27.97 38.07
CA ARG A 10 43.17 -26.79 37.20
C ARG A 10 43.03 -27.20 35.73
N ASN A 11 43.80 -28.19 35.27
CA ASN A 11 43.72 -28.70 33.89
C ASN A 11 42.42 -29.46 33.59
N TRP A 12 41.86 -30.19 34.56
CA TRP A 12 40.58 -30.88 34.39
C TRP A 12 39.42 -29.89 34.23
N ARG A 13 39.44 -28.76 34.96
CA ARG A 13 38.47 -27.67 34.78
C ARG A 13 38.54 -27.08 33.37
N TYR A 14 39.74 -26.82 32.84
CA TYR A 14 39.90 -26.33 31.47
C TYR A 14 39.44 -27.35 30.43
N LEU A 15 39.70 -28.65 30.65
CA LEU A 15 39.26 -29.72 29.76
C LEU A 15 37.72 -29.87 29.78
N THR A 16 37.09 -29.84 30.95
CA THR A 16 35.63 -29.84 31.09
C THR A 16 35.01 -28.61 30.43
N LEU A 17 35.60 -27.42 30.61
CA LEU A 17 35.15 -26.19 29.94
C LEU A 17 35.27 -26.29 28.42
N LEU A 18 36.37 -26.88 27.91
CA LEU A 18 36.58 -27.08 26.47
C LEU A 18 35.55 -28.06 25.90
N ILE A 19 35.28 -29.17 26.58
CA ILE A 19 34.24 -30.12 26.18
C ILE A 19 32.87 -29.46 26.18
N LEU A 20 32.53 -28.72 27.24
CA LEU A 20 31.25 -28.01 27.33
C LEU A 20 31.10 -27.00 26.21
N PHE A 21 32.15 -26.24 25.92
CA PHE A 21 32.19 -25.30 24.78
C PHE A 21 32.00 -26.02 23.44
N ALA A 22 32.69 -27.14 23.22
CA ALA A 22 32.57 -27.95 22.01
C ALA A 22 31.16 -28.52 21.85
N VAL A 23 30.54 -29.00 22.94
CA VAL A 23 29.15 -29.51 22.94
C VAL A 23 28.17 -28.37 22.65
N LEU A 24 28.35 -27.19 23.25
CA LEU A 24 27.47 -26.06 23.03
C LEU A 24 27.57 -25.56 21.57
N PHE A 25 28.79 -25.43 21.05
CA PHE A 25 29.02 -25.02 19.66
C PHE A 25 28.51 -26.07 18.66
N GLY A 26 28.79 -27.36 18.90
CA GLY A 26 28.35 -28.46 18.06
C GLY A 26 26.82 -28.62 18.08
N GLY A 27 26.22 -28.53 19.26
CA GLY A 27 24.77 -28.57 19.44
C GLY A 27 24.08 -27.38 18.78
N TRP A 28 24.64 -26.17 18.90
CA TRP A 28 24.13 -24.98 18.22
C TRP A 28 24.27 -25.09 16.69
N SER A 29 25.42 -25.56 16.20
CA SER A 29 25.65 -25.76 14.76
C SER A 29 24.64 -26.77 14.19
N TRP A 30 24.44 -27.90 14.88
CA TRP A 30 23.44 -28.89 14.49
C TRP A 30 22.02 -28.31 14.47
N LEU A 31 21.63 -27.58 15.52
CA LEU A 31 20.33 -26.92 15.61
C LEU A 31 20.14 -25.92 14.47
N TRP A 32 21.15 -25.13 14.15
CA TRP A 32 21.11 -24.14 13.07
C TRP A 32 20.91 -24.81 11.71
N HIS A 33 21.68 -25.86 11.39
CA HIS A 33 21.53 -26.61 10.14
C HIS A 33 20.17 -27.33 10.04
N TYR A 34 19.65 -27.84 11.15
CA TYR A 34 18.31 -28.40 11.21
C TYR A 34 17.24 -27.33 10.88
N ALA A 35 17.36 -26.14 11.49
CA ALA A 35 16.46 -25.02 11.23
C ALA A 35 16.56 -24.52 9.79
N SER A 36 17.76 -24.45 9.20
CA SER A 36 17.96 -24.03 7.81
C SER A 36 17.29 -25.01 6.83
N GLY A 37 17.46 -26.33 7.05
CA GLY A 37 16.81 -27.36 6.22
C GLY A 37 15.28 -27.33 6.36
N LYS A 38 14.76 -27.04 7.56
CA LYS A 38 13.32 -26.88 7.77
C LYS A 38 12.76 -25.66 7.03
N ALA A 39 13.51 -24.56 6.99
CA ALA A 39 13.13 -23.36 6.25
C ALA A 39 13.06 -23.64 4.74
N GLU A 40 14.06 -24.34 4.20
CA GLU A 40 14.11 -24.74 2.78
C GLU A 40 12.90 -25.58 2.37
N ALA A 41 12.61 -26.66 3.13
CA ALA A 41 11.46 -27.51 2.87
C ALA A 41 10.12 -26.77 2.99
N THR A 42 10.03 -25.80 3.91
CA THR A 42 8.82 -24.98 4.08
C THR A 42 8.60 -24.05 2.88
N LEU A 43 9.68 -23.45 2.36
CA LEU A 43 9.65 -22.59 1.19
C LEU A 43 9.29 -23.38 -0.08
N GLU A 44 9.85 -24.57 -0.27
CA GLU A 44 9.49 -25.47 -1.37
C GLU A 44 8.03 -25.90 -1.31
N GLY A 45 7.57 -26.32 -0.14
CA GLY A 45 6.17 -26.68 0.07
C GLY A 45 5.22 -25.51 -0.19
N TRP A 46 5.62 -24.28 0.19
CA TRP A 46 4.86 -23.08 -0.15
C TRP A 46 4.82 -22.83 -1.67
N ARG A 47 5.97 -22.83 -2.36
CA ARG A 47 6.02 -22.66 -3.82
C ARG A 47 5.16 -23.68 -4.56
N ALA A 48 5.19 -24.95 -4.14
CA ALA A 48 4.36 -26.00 -4.72
C ALA A 48 2.84 -25.76 -4.52
N ARG A 49 2.43 -25.20 -3.38
CA ARG A 49 1.03 -24.82 -3.13
C ARG A 49 0.59 -23.63 -3.98
N GLU A 50 1.47 -22.64 -4.14
CA GLU A 50 1.20 -21.46 -4.98
C GLU A 50 1.11 -21.83 -6.46
N ALA A 51 1.99 -22.72 -6.95
CA ALA A 51 1.96 -23.20 -8.34
C ALA A 51 0.63 -23.89 -8.68
N LYS A 52 0.07 -24.69 -7.75
CA LYS A 52 -1.28 -25.28 -7.90
C LYS A 52 -2.40 -24.25 -8.03
N SER A 53 -2.15 -23.03 -7.54
CA SER A 53 -3.08 -21.90 -7.63
C SER A 53 -2.77 -20.96 -8.80
N GLY A 54 -1.91 -21.39 -9.73
CA GLY A 54 -1.53 -20.62 -10.92
C GLY A 54 -0.52 -19.51 -10.64
N ARG A 55 0.27 -19.60 -9.56
CA ARG A 55 1.29 -18.61 -9.18
C ARG A 55 2.64 -19.29 -9.05
N ASP A 56 3.46 -19.18 -10.09
CA ASP A 56 4.77 -19.83 -10.14
C ASP A 56 5.84 -18.87 -9.63
N PHE A 57 6.44 -19.18 -8.49
CA PHE A 57 7.54 -18.40 -7.90
C PHE A 57 8.88 -19.12 -8.09
N THR A 58 9.82 -18.46 -8.76
CA THR A 58 11.13 -19.03 -9.07
C THR A 58 12.26 -18.09 -8.65
N CYS A 59 13.39 -18.70 -8.27
CA CYS A 59 14.63 -18.01 -7.95
C CYS A 59 15.69 -18.46 -8.95
N GLY A 60 16.45 -17.53 -9.53
CA GLY A 60 17.57 -17.87 -10.39
C GLY A 60 18.69 -18.57 -9.62
N THR A 61 19.05 -18.05 -8.44
CA THR A 61 19.88 -18.76 -7.45
C THR A 61 19.31 -18.54 -6.06
N GLN A 62 19.29 -19.59 -5.23
CA GLN A 62 18.82 -19.55 -3.85
C GLN A 62 19.94 -19.97 -2.92
N THR A 63 20.22 -19.18 -1.89
CA THR A 63 21.16 -19.54 -0.83
C THR A 63 20.52 -19.32 0.53
N ILE A 64 20.92 -20.15 1.50
CA ILE A 64 20.48 -20.04 2.89
C ILE A 64 21.72 -19.83 3.77
N GLY A 65 21.70 -18.78 4.58
CA GLY A 65 22.80 -18.35 5.44
C GLY A 65 22.27 -17.73 6.75
N GLY A 66 23.12 -16.95 7.43
CA GLY A 66 22.74 -16.27 8.68
C GLY A 66 23.25 -16.90 9.98
N TYR A 67 24.11 -17.92 9.91
CA TYR A 67 24.76 -18.48 11.09
C TYR A 67 25.47 -17.40 11.92
N PRO A 68 25.35 -17.38 13.27
CA PRO A 68 24.68 -18.38 14.11
C PRO A 68 23.23 -18.05 14.46
N PHE A 69 22.76 -16.81 14.31
CA PHE A 69 21.60 -16.32 15.07
C PHE A 69 20.33 -16.08 14.26
N ARG A 70 20.41 -16.25 12.93
CA ARG A 70 19.30 -16.02 12.01
C ARG A 70 19.32 -17.03 10.86
N ILE A 71 18.19 -17.13 10.19
CA ILE A 71 18.05 -17.83 8.92
C ILE A 71 17.76 -16.76 7.88
N GLU A 72 18.68 -16.60 6.94
CA GLU A 72 18.59 -15.67 5.82
C GLU A 72 18.48 -16.47 4.53
N VAL A 73 17.43 -16.22 3.75
CA VAL A 73 17.22 -16.80 2.42
C VAL A 73 17.44 -15.69 1.41
N ASN A 74 18.45 -15.84 0.56
CA ASN A 74 18.72 -14.93 -0.55
C ASN A 74 18.29 -15.59 -1.86
N CYS A 75 17.36 -14.95 -2.56
CA CYS A 75 16.85 -15.35 -3.86
C CYS A 75 17.27 -14.31 -4.89
N ASN A 76 18.31 -14.61 -5.68
CA ASN A 76 18.72 -13.73 -6.78
C ASN A 76 17.89 -14.02 -8.03
N ARG A 77 17.62 -12.98 -8.83
CA ARG A 77 16.77 -13.04 -10.03
C ARG A 77 15.43 -13.70 -9.72
N ALA A 78 14.72 -13.12 -8.77
CA ALA A 78 13.40 -13.59 -8.37
C ALA A 78 12.40 -13.31 -9.49
N SER A 79 11.54 -14.28 -9.80
CA SER A 79 10.43 -14.08 -10.72
C SER A 79 9.16 -14.76 -10.23
N ALA A 80 8.03 -14.09 -10.47
CA ALA A 80 6.70 -14.56 -10.16
C ALA A 80 5.84 -14.51 -11.43
N LEU A 81 5.35 -15.66 -11.87
CA LEU A 81 4.43 -15.77 -12.99
C LEU A 81 3.02 -16.04 -12.48
N LEU A 82 2.15 -15.03 -12.62
CA LEU A 82 0.78 -15.03 -12.13
C LEU A 82 -0.18 -15.43 -13.26
N ARG A 83 -0.28 -16.74 -13.54
CA ARG A 83 -1.23 -17.30 -14.53
C ARG A 83 -2.69 -17.16 -14.11
N SER A 84 -2.93 -16.97 -12.80
CA SER A 84 -4.26 -16.70 -12.25
C SER A 84 -4.81 -15.32 -12.66
N ASN A 85 -3.96 -14.42 -13.16
CA ASN A 85 -4.39 -13.12 -13.67
C ASN A 85 -4.85 -13.24 -15.12
N GLN A 86 -5.78 -12.36 -15.53
CA GLN A 86 -6.22 -12.24 -16.91
C GLN A 86 -6.01 -10.79 -17.36
N PRO A 87 -5.00 -10.52 -18.23
CA PRO A 87 -4.02 -11.46 -18.79
C PRO A 87 -2.97 -11.95 -17.75
N PRO A 88 -2.26 -13.05 -18.03
CA PRO A 88 -1.15 -13.52 -17.20
C PRO A 88 -0.02 -12.49 -17.11
N VAL A 89 0.44 -12.23 -15.89
CA VAL A 89 1.47 -11.22 -15.61
C VAL A 89 2.74 -11.90 -15.10
N GLU A 90 3.88 -11.46 -15.62
CA GLU A 90 5.21 -11.83 -15.11
C GLU A 90 5.81 -10.65 -14.35
N ILE A 91 6.26 -10.91 -13.12
CA ILE A 91 6.95 -9.94 -12.27
C ILE A 91 8.37 -10.45 -12.04
N LYS A 92 9.38 -9.62 -12.31
CA LYS A 92 10.79 -9.95 -12.07
C LYS A 92 11.41 -8.93 -11.14
N SER A 93 12.36 -9.35 -10.31
CA SER A 93 13.15 -8.49 -9.42
C SER A 93 14.60 -9.00 -9.37
N SER A 94 15.55 -8.07 -9.17
CA SER A 94 16.97 -8.41 -9.05
C SER A 94 17.25 -9.40 -7.92
N GLY A 95 16.54 -9.26 -6.79
CA GLY A 95 16.69 -10.19 -5.68
C GLY A 95 15.73 -9.92 -4.53
N ILE A 96 15.57 -10.93 -3.68
CA ILE A 96 14.78 -10.87 -2.45
C ILE A 96 15.61 -11.51 -1.35
N LEU A 97 15.82 -10.77 -0.26
CA LEU A 97 16.40 -11.28 0.98
C LEU A 97 15.30 -11.45 2.01
N ILE A 98 15.15 -12.63 2.58
CA ILE A 98 14.19 -12.91 3.66
C ILE A 98 14.98 -13.35 4.88
N ALA A 99 14.71 -12.76 6.04
CA ALA A 99 15.42 -13.06 7.28
C ALA A 99 14.45 -13.32 8.43
N ALA A 100 14.76 -14.34 9.23
CA ALA A 100 14.09 -14.67 10.49
C ALA A 100 15.13 -14.86 11.59
N GLN A 101 14.92 -14.28 12.78
CA GLN A 101 15.80 -14.52 13.92
C GLN A 101 15.45 -15.85 14.58
N ILE A 102 16.46 -16.62 15.01
CA ILE A 102 16.22 -17.94 15.66
C ILE A 102 15.48 -17.78 16.99
N TYR A 103 15.74 -16.71 17.72
CA TYR A 103 15.06 -16.37 18.97
C TYR A 103 13.74 -15.60 18.78
N GLN A 104 13.36 -15.27 17.53
CA GLN A 104 12.09 -14.62 17.21
C GLN A 104 11.57 -15.11 15.84
N PRO A 105 11.20 -16.40 15.71
CA PRO A 105 10.86 -17.02 14.43
C PRO A 105 9.53 -16.51 13.84
N THR A 106 8.71 -15.84 14.66
CA THR A 106 7.43 -15.24 14.24
C THR A 106 7.58 -13.85 13.64
N LEU A 107 8.80 -13.31 13.54
CA LEU A 107 9.10 -12.07 12.84
C LEU A 107 9.92 -12.38 11.58
N LEU A 108 9.29 -12.18 10.43
CA LEU A 108 9.92 -12.25 9.13
C LEU A 108 10.18 -10.84 8.63
N ILE A 109 11.42 -10.56 8.24
CA ILE A 109 11.80 -9.32 7.57
C ILE A 109 12.19 -9.68 6.15
N SER A 110 11.73 -8.93 5.17
CA SER A 110 12.16 -9.12 3.79
C SER A 110 12.59 -7.80 3.17
N GLU A 111 13.67 -7.84 2.40
CA GLU A 111 14.18 -6.72 1.63
C GLU A 111 14.15 -7.09 0.15
N PHE A 112 13.59 -6.19 -0.67
CA PHE A 112 13.46 -6.38 -2.10
C PHE A 112 14.50 -5.51 -2.81
N HIS A 113 15.18 -6.08 -3.81
CA HIS A 113 16.21 -5.39 -4.58
C HIS A 113 15.71 -5.08 -5.99
N GLY A 114 15.78 -3.80 -6.36
CA GLY A 114 15.35 -3.30 -7.64
C GLY A 114 16.37 -3.54 -8.77
N PRO A 115 15.98 -3.28 -10.03
CA PRO A 115 14.62 -2.93 -10.45
C PRO A 115 13.64 -4.11 -10.30
N LEU A 116 12.37 -3.79 -10.07
CA LEU A 116 11.26 -4.71 -10.29
C LEU A 116 10.59 -4.37 -11.61
N THR A 117 10.35 -5.36 -12.45
CA THR A 117 9.68 -5.19 -13.73
C THR A 117 8.39 -5.99 -13.78
N ILE A 118 7.39 -5.43 -14.44
CA ILE A 118 6.10 -6.07 -14.67
C ILE A 118 5.88 -6.09 -16.18
N ALA A 119 5.47 -7.24 -16.69
CA ALA A 119 5.18 -7.45 -18.10
C ALA A 119 4.01 -8.43 -18.26
N ASP A 120 3.28 -8.32 -19.36
CA ASP A 120 2.45 -9.43 -19.81
C ASP A 120 3.37 -10.58 -20.24
N LEU A 121 2.88 -11.82 -20.11
CA LEU A 121 3.69 -13.00 -20.39
C LEU A 121 4.26 -12.97 -21.83
N GLY A 122 5.59 -13.01 -21.94
CA GLY A 122 6.31 -13.01 -23.22
C GLY A 122 6.47 -11.64 -23.87
N GLN A 123 6.04 -10.57 -23.22
CA GLN A 123 6.18 -9.19 -23.70
C GLN A 123 7.34 -8.46 -23.02
N ALA A 124 7.74 -7.32 -23.60
CA ALA A 124 8.66 -6.41 -22.94
C ALA A 124 8.02 -5.77 -21.70
N PRO A 125 8.79 -5.43 -20.66
CA PRO A 125 8.27 -4.75 -19.47
C PRO A 125 7.55 -3.45 -19.81
N ASN A 126 6.31 -3.32 -19.33
CA ASN A 126 5.51 -2.10 -19.47
C ASN A 126 5.56 -1.24 -18.21
N ILE A 127 5.98 -1.81 -17.06
CA ILE A 127 6.20 -1.09 -15.81
C ILE A 127 7.56 -1.47 -15.24
N VAL A 128 8.31 -0.46 -14.82
CA VAL A 128 9.59 -0.60 -14.11
C VAL A 128 9.48 0.16 -12.80
N VAL A 129 9.84 -0.50 -11.70
CA VAL A 129 9.78 0.06 -10.35
C VAL A 129 11.18 0.05 -9.76
N ASN A 130 11.64 1.23 -9.35
CA ASN A 130 12.93 1.46 -8.72
C ASN A 130 12.73 2.05 -7.33
N TRP A 131 13.67 1.81 -6.43
CA TRP A 131 13.68 2.38 -5.09
C TRP A 131 15.10 2.36 -4.54
N LYS A 132 15.32 3.13 -3.47
CA LYS A 132 16.56 3.03 -2.68
C LYS A 132 16.48 1.95 -1.61
N LEU A 133 15.32 1.81 -0.96
CA LEU A 133 15.04 0.75 0.00
C LEU A 133 13.59 0.28 -0.18
N ALA A 134 13.37 -1.04 -0.20
CA ALA A 134 12.05 -1.63 -0.09
C ALA A 134 12.12 -2.74 0.95
N ARG A 135 11.45 -2.55 2.07
CA ARG A 135 11.44 -3.49 3.19
C ARG A 135 10.02 -3.85 3.59
N SER A 136 9.82 -5.11 3.91
CA SER A 136 8.61 -5.59 4.55
C SER A 136 8.94 -6.26 5.88
N SER A 137 7.99 -6.24 6.81
CA SER A 137 8.04 -7.07 8.02
C SER A 137 6.68 -7.68 8.30
N VAL A 138 6.65 -8.98 8.56
CA VAL A 138 5.44 -9.71 8.95
C VAL A 138 5.67 -10.33 10.32
N ARG A 139 4.72 -10.09 11.23
CA ARG A 139 4.72 -10.65 12.57
C ARG A 139 3.50 -11.53 12.80
N GLY A 140 3.71 -12.65 13.47
CA GLY A 140 2.68 -13.60 13.87
C GLY A 140 2.92 -14.96 13.23
N THR A 141 1.91 -15.82 13.32
CA THR A 141 1.94 -17.14 12.67
C THR A 141 1.02 -17.15 11.46
N PRO A 142 1.16 -18.11 10.51
CA PRO A 142 0.23 -18.22 9.39
C PRO A 142 -1.25 -18.36 9.81
N ALA A 143 -1.53 -18.95 10.98
CA ALA A 143 -2.87 -19.12 11.52
C ALA A 143 -3.36 -17.89 12.32
N ALA A 144 -2.44 -17.10 12.85
CA ALA A 144 -2.73 -15.90 13.64
C ALA A 144 -1.73 -14.79 13.26
N PRO A 145 -1.93 -14.11 12.13
CA PRO A 145 -1.13 -12.94 11.79
C PRO A 145 -1.39 -11.82 12.82
N GLU A 146 -0.40 -10.97 13.06
CA GLU A 146 -0.50 -9.87 14.03
C GLU A 146 -0.29 -8.52 13.35
N ARG A 147 0.80 -8.39 12.58
CA ARG A 147 1.21 -7.13 11.98
C ARG A 147 1.94 -7.34 10.66
N VAL A 148 1.70 -6.43 9.72
CA VAL A 148 2.44 -6.29 8.48
C VAL A 148 2.88 -4.85 8.36
N SER A 149 4.13 -4.63 7.92
CA SER A 149 4.64 -3.31 7.55
C SER A 149 5.30 -3.40 6.18
N LEU A 150 5.14 -2.36 5.36
CA LEU A 150 5.80 -2.17 4.08
C LEU A 150 6.36 -0.76 4.05
N VAL A 151 7.64 -0.62 3.70
CA VAL A 151 8.36 0.66 3.67
C VAL A 151 9.14 0.76 2.37
N PHE A 152 8.98 1.88 1.67
CA PHE A 152 9.68 2.23 0.45
C PHE A 152 10.36 3.60 0.59
N ASP A 153 11.69 3.65 0.49
CA ASP A 153 12.49 4.90 0.39
C ASP A 153 12.76 5.21 -1.08
N ARG A 154 12.36 6.41 -1.49
CA ARG A 154 12.48 6.94 -2.86
C ARG A 154 11.95 6.01 -3.96
N PRO A 155 10.71 5.50 -3.87
CA PRO A 155 10.15 4.69 -4.94
C PRO A 155 9.85 5.56 -6.18
N VAL A 156 10.16 5.01 -7.35
CA VAL A 156 9.83 5.55 -8.67
C VAL A 156 9.18 4.43 -9.46
N VAL A 157 7.97 4.67 -9.96
CA VAL A 157 7.23 3.77 -10.84
C VAL A 157 7.14 4.41 -12.21
N ASP A 158 7.72 3.75 -13.21
CA ASP A 158 7.72 4.20 -14.59
C ASP A 158 6.86 3.27 -15.44
N ARG A 159 6.03 3.86 -16.30
CA ARG A 159 5.45 3.15 -17.44
C ARG A 159 6.41 3.29 -18.61
N VAL A 160 6.80 2.17 -19.19
CA VAL A 160 7.63 2.17 -20.40
C VAL A 160 6.71 2.00 -21.60
N SER A 161 6.66 3.02 -22.46
CA SER A 161 5.89 2.99 -23.70
C SER A 161 6.80 3.44 -24.85
N ASN A 162 6.94 2.62 -25.89
CA ASN A 162 7.78 2.89 -27.06
C ASN A 162 9.24 3.28 -26.70
N GLY A 163 9.79 2.67 -25.65
CA GLY A 163 11.16 2.93 -25.18
C GLY A 163 11.33 4.18 -24.33
N ASN A 164 10.29 5.00 -24.15
CA ASN A 164 10.33 6.19 -23.29
C ASN A 164 9.71 5.90 -21.92
N PRO A 165 10.46 6.03 -20.81
CA PRO A 165 9.90 5.91 -19.48
C PRO A 165 9.09 7.16 -19.13
N GLN A 166 7.88 6.96 -18.64
CA GLN A 166 7.00 8.00 -18.10
C GLN A 166 6.73 7.73 -16.62
N HIS A 167 7.02 8.70 -15.76
CA HIS A 167 6.73 8.60 -14.33
C HIS A 167 5.22 8.43 -14.10
N LEU A 168 4.83 7.30 -13.53
CA LEU A 168 3.48 7.08 -12.99
C LEU A 168 3.39 7.52 -11.54
N LEU A 169 4.44 7.30 -10.76
CA LEU A 169 4.53 7.67 -9.35
C LEU A 169 5.97 7.96 -8.97
N VAL A 170 6.18 9.03 -8.22
CA VAL A 170 7.45 9.39 -7.58
C VAL A 170 7.16 9.76 -6.14
N ALA A 171 7.90 9.21 -5.18
CA ALA A 171 7.76 9.60 -3.79
C ALA A 171 9.11 9.71 -3.08
N LYS A 172 9.16 10.44 -1.98
CA LYS A 172 10.30 10.38 -1.05
C LYS A 172 10.18 9.17 -0.12
N HIS A 173 8.99 8.91 0.41
CA HIS A 173 8.73 7.81 1.35
C HIS A 173 7.29 7.33 1.23
N ILE A 174 7.10 6.00 1.25
CA ILE A 174 5.78 5.36 1.37
C ILE A 174 5.89 4.30 2.46
N GLU A 175 5.00 4.37 3.44
CA GLU A 175 4.94 3.42 4.54
C GLU A 175 3.50 2.98 4.81
N ILE A 176 3.32 1.68 4.94
CA ILE A 176 2.02 1.05 5.15
C ILE A 176 2.15 0.10 6.34
N HIS A 177 1.29 0.24 7.32
CA HIS A 177 1.14 -0.70 8.43
C HIS A 177 -0.26 -1.28 8.44
N GLY A 178 -0.35 -2.57 8.72
CA GLY A 178 -1.59 -3.26 9.05
C GLY A 178 -1.41 -4.03 10.34
N ARG A 179 -2.37 -3.96 11.24
CA ARG A 179 -2.41 -4.80 12.44
C ARG A 179 -3.80 -5.39 12.64
N ILE A 180 -3.83 -6.64 13.09
CA ILE A 180 -5.08 -7.33 13.39
C ILE A 180 -5.50 -6.97 14.80
N VAL A 181 -6.79 -6.69 14.99
CA VAL A 181 -7.37 -6.49 16.33
C VAL A 181 -7.36 -7.83 17.06
N GLU A 182 -6.85 -7.85 18.28
CA GLU A 182 -6.70 -9.07 19.08
C GLU A 182 -8.01 -9.87 19.17
N GLY A 183 -7.91 -11.20 19.03
CA GLY A 183 -9.06 -12.10 19.04
C GLY A 183 -9.86 -12.17 17.73
N SER A 184 -9.63 -11.28 16.75
CA SER A 184 -10.39 -11.30 15.48
C SER A 184 -9.78 -12.15 14.36
N ALA A 185 -8.52 -12.58 14.49
CA ALA A 185 -7.76 -13.22 13.40
C ALA A 185 -8.44 -14.46 12.79
N ALA A 186 -9.09 -15.29 13.61
CA ALA A 186 -9.63 -16.59 13.19
C ALA A 186 -11.02 -16.52 12.55
N ASN A 187 -11.80 -15.48 12.81
CA ASN A 187 -13.16 -15.36 12.30
C ASN A 187 -13.51 -13.88 12.12
N LYS A 188 -13.71 -13.46 10.86
CA LYS A 188 -13.98 -12.07 10.46
C LYS A 188 -12.94 -11.09 11.01
N PRO A 189 -11.68 -11.20 10.57
CA PRO A 189 -10.61 -10.32 11.01
C PRO A 189 -10.94 -8.84 10.82
N VAL A 190 -10.63 -8.08 11.87
CA VAL A 190 -10.67 -6.62 11.85
C VAL A 190 -9.24 -6.12 11.76
N ILE A 191 -8.95 -5.36 10.71
CA ILE A 191 -7.60 -4.87 10.42
C ILE A 191 -7.61 -3.37 10.60
N GLN A 192 -6.71 -2.84 11.44
CA GLN A 192 -6.46 -1.40 11.41
C GLN A 192 -5.17 -1.10 10.66
N ILE A 193 -5.31 -0.12 9.78
CA ILE A 193 -4.35 0.24 8.76
C ILE A 193 -3.85 1.65 9.01
N ALA A 194 -2.59 1.89 8.71
CA ALA A 194 -1.99 3.21 8.66
C ALA A 194 -1.20 3.33 7.35
N LEU A 195 -1.33 4.47 6.69
CA LEU A 195 -0.62 4.83 5.47
C LEU A 195 0.04 6.18 5.69
N GLN A 196 1.34 6.24 5.44
CA GLN A 196 2.11 7.47 5.41
C GLN A 196 2.73 7.66 4.02
N LEU A 197 2.52 8.84 3.46
CA LEU A 197 3.09 9.28 2.19
C LEU A 197 3.90 10.54 2.44
N ALA A 198 5.13 10.60 1.92
CA ALA A 198 5.93 11.82 1.94
C ALA A 198 6.37 12.20 0.53
N GLN A 199 6.08 13.45 0.16
CA GLN A 199 6.43 14.06 -1.13
C GLN A 199 6.07 13.14 -2.30
N THR A 200 4.83 12.63 -2.32
CA THR A 200 4.34 11.69 -3.32
C THR A 200 3.61 12.42 -4.43
N SER A 201 4.05 12.28 -5.67
CA SER A 201 3.34 12.72 -6.86
C SER A 201 3.03 11.52 -7.77
N ALA A 202 1.90 11.60 -8.47
CA ALA A 202 1.46 10.59 -9.42
C ALA A 202 0.98 11.24 -10.73
N PRO A 203 1.89 11.88 -11.49
CA PRO A 203 1.54 12.64 -12.70
C PRO A 203 0.89 11.76 -13.77
N GLY A 204 1.19 10.46 -13.80
CA GLY A 204 0.57 9.50 -14.71
C GLY A 204 -0.87 9.08 -14.35
N LEU A 205 -1.40 9.49 -13.19
CA LEU A 205 -2.75 9.15 -12.74
C LEU A 205 -3.76 10.30 -12.92
N HIS A 206 -3.40 11.52 -12.53
CA HIS A 206 -4.29 12.69 -12.59
C HIS A 206 -3.49 14.01 -12.56
N PRO A 207 -3.90 15.08 -13.28
CA PRO A 207 -3.20 16.38 -13.24
C PRO A 207 -3.07 16.96 -11.82
N ALA A 208 -4.11 16.82 -10.99
CA ALA A 208 -4.09 17.21 -9.58
C ALA A 208 -3.00 16.50 -8.75
N ALA A 209 -2.53 15.32 -9.20
CA ALA A 209 -1.53 14.52 -8.51
C ALA A 209 -0.10 14.80 -9.01
N GLU A 210 0.10 15.76 -9.92
CA GLU A 210 1.44 16.20 -10.32
C GLU A 210 2.17 16.90 -9.16
N THR A 211 1.44 17.68 -8.36
CA THR A 211 2.00 18.37 -7.20
C THR A 211 2.19 17.37 -6.05
N PRO A 212 3.39 17.28 -5.45
CA PRO A 212 3.66 16.35 -4.35
C PRO A 212 2.71 16.52 -3.17
N VAL A 213 2.29 15.39 -2.61
CA VAL A 213 1.42 15.31 -1.43
C VAL A 213 2.16 14.64 -0.27
N ASP A 214 1.95 15.17 0.92
CA ASP A 214 2.22 14.49 2.18
C ASP A 214 0.88 14.00 2.75
N ALA A 215 0.79 12.75 3.19
CA ALA A 215 -0.44 12.21 3.75
C ALA A 215 -0.20 11.28 4.94
N ASP A 216 -1.09 11.34 5.92
CA ASP A 216 -1.18 10.40 7.03
C ASP A 216 -2.64 9.94 7.15
N ILE A 217 -2.88 8.65 6.95
CA ILE A 217 -4.22 8.08 6.89
C ILE A 217 -4.27 6.85 7.79
N THR A 218 -5.25 6.81 8.69
CA THR A 218 -5.57 5.66 9.52
C THR A 218 -6.99 5.21 9.28
N GLY A 219 -7.21 3.90 9.37
CA GLY A 219 -8.55 3.34 9.25
C GLY A 219 -8.68 1.93 9.77
N VAL A 220 -9.92 1.42 9.72
CA VAL A 220 -10.31 0.08 10.15
C VAL A 220 -11.05 -0.60 9.01
N LEU A 221 -10.53 -1.73 8.54
CA LEU A 221 -11.17 -2.59 7.54
C LEU A 221 -11.89 -3.75 8.24
N ARG A 222 -13.13 -4.00 7.83
CA ARG A 222 -13.99 -5.09 8.28
C ARG A 222 -14.57 -5.86 7.10
N GLY A 223 -15.02 -7.09 7.34
CA GLY A 223 -15.71 -7.93 6.34
C GLY A 223 -14.82 -8.89 5.57
N LEU A 224 -13.53 -9.00 5.92
CA LEU A 224 -12.68 -10.05 5.38
C LEU A 224 -13.08 -11.41 5.97
N ASN A 225 -13.12 -12.44 5.13
CA ASN A 225 -13.44 -13.82 5.56
C ASN A 225 -12.19 -14.61 5.95
N ASP A 226 -11.09 -14.42 5.23
CA ASP A 226 -9.83 -15.16 5.39
C ASP A 226 -8.62 -14.30 4.96
N PHE A 227 -7.41 -14.85 5.06
CA PHE A 227 -6.17 -14.27 4.55
C PHE A 227 -5.60 -15.01 3.33
N ALA A 228 -6.38 -15.88 2.70
CA ALA A 228 -5.89 -16.68 1.58
C ALA A 228 -5.54 -15.78 0.37
N PRO A 229 -4.40 -15.96 -0.30
CA PRO A 229 -4.04 -15.17 -1.47
C PRO A 229 -5.04 -15.45 -2.61
N LYS A 230 -5.71 -14.39 -3.10
CA LYS A 230 -6.73 -14.42 -4.14
C LYS A 230 -6.51 -13.23 -5.09
N PRO A 231 -6.93 -13.30 -6.36
CA PRO A 231 -6.98 -12.12 -7.23
C PRO A 231 -7.82 -11.01 -6.60
N TRP A 232 -7.38 -9.76 -6.73
CA TRP A 232 -8.04 -8.59 -6.13
C TRP A 232 -9.53 -8.49 -6.48
N PRO A 233 -9.98 -8.68 -7.73
CA PRO A 233 -11.41 -8.63 -8.05
C PRO A 233 -12.25 -9.64 -7.26
N VAL A 234 -11.74 -10.86 -7.08
CA VAL A 234 -12.40 -11.89 -6.28
C VAL A 234 -12.46 -11.47 -4.82
N ARG A 235 -11.35 -10.94 -4.30
CA ARG A 235 -11.27 -10.44 -2.91
C ARG A 235 -12.26 -9.30 -2.65
N PHE A 236 -12.37 -8.34 -3.55
CA PHE A 236 -13.30 -7.22 -3.40
C PHE A 236 -14.76 -7.66 -3.52
N ARG A 237 -15.06 -8.63 -4.39
CA ARG A 237 -16.40 -9.22 -4.49
C ARG A 237 -16.82 -9.94 -3.21
N GLU A 238 -15.93 -10.74 -2.62
CA GLU A 238 -16.18 -11.39 -1.34
C GLU A 238 -16.36 -10.39 -0.20
N LEU A 239 -15.51 -9.35 -0.17
CA LEU A 239 -15.61 -8.27 0.81
C LEU A 239 -16.97 -7.56 0.68
N GLN A 240 -17.40 -7.24 -0.54
CA GLN A 240 -18.70 -6.64 -0.81
C GLN A 240 -19.85 -7.53 -0.35
N ALA A 241 -19.84 -8.82 -0.70
CA ALA A 241 -20.85 -9.78 -0.30
C ALA A 241 -20.93 -9.98 1.22
N ALA A 242 -19.81 -9.77 1.93
CA ALA A 242 -19.74 -9.84 3.38
C ALA A 242 -20.13 -8.53 4.09
N GLY A 243 -20.59 -7.50 3.36
CA GLY A 243 -20.90 -6.19 3.91
C GLY A 243 -19.64 -5.43 4.37
N GLY A 244 -18.52 -5.67 3.69
CA GLY A 244 -17.23 -5.11 4.04
C GLY A 244 -17.19 -3.60 3.91
N GLN A 245 -16.50 -2.99 4.87
CA GLN A 245 -16.46 -1.55 5.05
C GLN A 245 -15.07 -1.15 5.54
N ILE A 246 -14.61 0.02 5.08
CA ILE A 246 -13.43 0.70 5.58
C ILE A 246 -13.86 1.99 6.28
N ASP A 247 -13.60 2.06 7.59
CA ASP A 247 -13.80 3.24 8.40
C ASP A 247 -12.49 4.04 8.42
N ILE A 248 -12.44 5.17 7.74
CA ILE A 248 -11.31 6.10 7.76
C ILE A 248 -11.43 6.93 9.04
N THR A 249 -10.64 6.59 10.05
CA THR A 249 -10.68 7.22 11.37
C THR A 249 -10.08 8.62 11.34
N GLN A 250 -8.99 8.79 10.61
CA GLN A 250 -8.34 10.07 10.39
C GLN A 250 -7.58 10.02 9.08
N ALA A 251 -7.78 11.02 8.24
CA ALA A 251 -6.95 11.29 7.07
C ALA A 251 -6.49 12.75 7.15
N ARG A 252 -5.19 13.00 7.03
CA ARG A 252 -4.61 14.33 6.83
C ARG A 252 -3.82 14.30 5.53
N LEU A 253 -4.08 15.25 4.66
CA LEU A 253 -3.38 15.45 3.40
C LEU A 253 -2.88 16.89 3.33
N GLN A 254 -1.69 17.08 2.79
CA GLN A 254 -1.10 18.39 2.56
C GLN A 254 -0.50 18.45 1.17
N GLN A 255 -0.92 19.45 0.39
CA GLN A 255 -0.42 19.72 -0.96
C GLN A 255 -0.14 21.22 -1.09
N GLY A 256 1.14 21.59 -1.07
CA GLY A 256 1.54 22.99 -1.00
C GLY A 256 0.90 23.69 0.23
N GLU A 257 0.10 24.72 -0.03
CA GLU A 257 -0.63 25.46 1.02
C GLU A 257 -1.97 24.84 1.43
N THR A 258 -2.46 23.85 0.67
CA THR A 258 -3.74 23.20 0.92
C THR A 258 -3.57 22.12 1.98
N ILE A 259 -4.40 22.16 3.02
CA ILE A 259 -4.45 21.13 4.06
C ILE A 259 -5.88 20.59 4.11
N ALA A 260 -6.03 19.28 4.00
CA ALA A 260 -7.31 18.61 4.13
C ALA A 260 -7.25 17.59 5.26
N VAL A 261 -8.24 17.62 6.14
CA VAL A 261 -8.47 16.55 7.13
C VAL A 261 -9.83 15.92 6.91
N GLY A 262 -9.97 14.63 7.15
CA GLY A 262 -11.28 14.01 7.05
C GLY A 262 -11.40 12.65 7.71
N SER A 263 -12.63 12.23 7.87
CA SER A 263 -13.01 10.92 8.39
C SER A 263 -14.37 10.51 7.83
N GLY A 264 -14.65 9.22 7.84
CA GLY A 264 -15.91 8.66 7.34
C GLY A 264 -15.76 7.21 6.95
N SER A 265 -16.73 6.68 6.23
CA SER A 265 -16.75 5.26 5.88
C SER A 265 -17.05 5.05 4.41
N LEU A 266 -16.39 4.05 3.83
CA LEU A 266 -16.60 3.62 2.46
C LEU A 266 -16.92 2.12 2.42
N SER A 267 -17.79 1.74 1.51
CA SER A 267 -18.13 0.36 1.18
C SER A 267 -18.08 0.15 -0.34
N LEU A 268 -18.37 -1.08 -0.76
CA LEU A 268 -18.52 -1.43 -2.17
C LEU A 268 -19.98 -1.68 -2.47
N ASN A 269 -20.47 -1.07 -3.54
CA ASN A 269 -21.80 -1.31 -4.05
C ASN A 269 -21.84 -2.63 -4.89
N PRO A 270 -23.03 -3.10 -5.32
CA PRO A 270 -23.13 -4.32 -6.11
C PRO A 270 -22.44 -4.28 -7.48
N SER A 271 -22.14 -3.09 -8.02
CA SER A 271 -21.38 -2.91 -9.28
C SER A 271 -19.86 -2.85 -9.05
N GLY A 272 -19.40 -3.13 -7.82
CA GLY A 272 -18.00 -3.15 -7.44
C GLY A 272 -17.36 -1.76 -7.32
N ARG A 273 -18.17 -0.71 -7.27
CA ARG A 273 -17.72 0.68 -7.12
C ARG A 273 -17.76 1.12 -5.67
N LEU A 274 -16.88 2.04 -5.32
CA LEU A 274 -16.89 2.68 -4.00
C LEU A 274 -18.16 3.50 -3.83
N GLU A 275 -18.74 3.39 -2.65
CA GLU A 275 -19.86 4.20 -2.17
C GLU A 275 -19.64 4.63 -0.72
N GLY A 276 -20.22 5.76 -0.33
CA GLY A 276 -20.12 6.29 1.03
C GLY A 276 -19.76 7.76 1.08
N GLN A 277 -19.39 8.23 2.26
CA GLN A 277 -19.11 9.65 2.47
C GLN A 277 -18.05 9.85 3.54
N LEU A 278 -17.15 10.80 3.29
CA LEU A 278 -16.24 11.36 4.27
C LEU A 278 -16.66 12.79 4.57
N ARG A 279 -16.57 13.20 5.83
CA ARG A 279 -16.60 14.61 6.21
C ARG A 279 -15.17 15.14 6.08
N VAL A 280 -14.96 16.08 5.17
CA VAL A 280 -13.64 16.64 4.89
C VAL A 280 -13.64 18.12 5.25
N THR A 281 -12.61 18.58 5.94
CA THR A 281 -12.35 19.99 6.23
C THR A 281 -11.10 20.41 5.50
N VAL A 282 -11.20 21.43 4.65
CA VAL A 282 -10.11 21.88 3.79
C VAL A 282 -9.76 23.34 4.09
N ALA A 283 -8.49 23.61 4.38
CA ALA A 283 -7.91 24.95 4.39
C ALA A 283 -7.13 25.21 3.10
N GLY A 284 -7.24 26.42 2.55
CA GLY A 284 -6.52 26.81 1.32
C GLY A 284 -7.03 26.13 0.05
N ILE A 285 -8.32 25.78 0.00
CA ILE A 285 -8.96 25.04 -1.10
C ILE A 285 -8.79 25.71 -2.47
N GLU A 286 -8.60 27.03 -2.49
CA GLU A 286 -8.40 27.82 -3.70
C GLU A 286 -7.20 27.33 -4.53
N SER A 287 -6.09 26.99 -3.86
CA SER A 287 -4.90 26.48 -4.54
C SER A 287 -5.16 25.15 -5.23
N PHE A 288 -5.96 24.28 -4.60
CA PHE A 288 -6.36 22.99 -5.17
C PHE A 288 -7.36 23.15 -6.32
N LEU A 289 -8.37 24.01 -6.19
CA LEU A 289 -9.34 24.23 -7.27
C LEU A 289 -8.69 24.77 -8.54
N ASN A 290 -7.64 25.59 -8.38
CA ASN A 290 -6.83 26.09 -9.49
C ASN A 290 -5.99 24.97 -10.13
N SER A 291 -5.43 24.04 -9.35
CA SER A 291 -4.60 22.96 -9.88
C SER A 291 -5.39 21.92 -10.69
N ILE A 292 -6.68 21.75 -10.40
CA ILE A 292 -7.55 20.83 -11.13
C ILE A 292 -8.33 21.48 -12.28
N ASP A 293 -8.09 22.77 -12.55
CA ASP A 293 -8.85 23.57 -13.51
C ASP A 293 -10.38 23.42 -13.31
N ALA A 294 -10.80 23.49 -12.03
CA ALA A 294 -12.20 23.26 -11.62
C ALA A 294 -13.18 24.17 -12.38
N GLN A 295 -12.71 25.34 -12.79
CA GLN A 295 -13.46 26.30 -13.60
C GLN A 295 -13.89 25.69 -14.93
N ARG A 296 -12.99 25.03 -15.67
CA ARG A 296 -13.36 24.34 -16.91
C ARG A 296 -14.27 23.15 -16.67
N MET A 297 -14.05 22.38 -15.60
CA MET A 297 -14.89 21.21 -15.29
C MET A 297 -16.35 21.61 -14.98
N VAL A 298 -16.55 22.67 -14.21
CA VAL A 298 -17.89 23.19 -13.91
C VAL A 298 -18.54 23.80 -15.16
N GLN A 299 -17.78 24.56 -15.97
CA GLN A 299 -18.28 25.12 -17.22
C GLN A 299 -18.71 24.04 -18.23
N ALA A 300 -18.02 22.90 -18.26
CA ALA A 300 -18.33 21.76 -19.12
C ALA A 300 -19.38 20.79 -18.52
N SER A 301 -19.96 21.11 -17.35
CA SER A 301 -20.95 20.25 -16.70
C SER A 301 -22.27 20.21 -17.47
N PRO A 302 -22.91 19.03 -17.64
CA PRO A 302 -24.20 18.91 -18.32
C PRO A 302 -25.30 19.78 -17.70
N THR A 303 -25.21 20.06 -16.40
CA THR A 303 -26.16 20.93 -15.69
C THR A 303 -26.02 22.39 -16.11
N VAL A 304 -24.76 22.86 -16.25
CA VAL A 304 -24.46 24.22 -16.72
C VAL A 304 -24.77 24.35 -18.21
N ASP A 305 -24.57 23.30 -19.00
CA ASP A 305 -24.98 23.28 -20.41
C ASP A 305 -26.49 23.31 -20.60
N LYS A 306 -27.24 22.57 -19.79
CA LYS A 306 -28.71 22.64 -19.80
C LYS A 306 -29.22 24.01 -19.36
N LEU A 307 -28.62 24.57 -18.30
CA LEU A 307 -28.98 25.90 -17.79
C LEU A 307 -28.65 26.99 -18.81
N SER A 308 -27.44 26.99 -19.35
CA SER A 308 -27.01 27.96 -20.37
C SER A 308 -27.82 27.83 -21.64
N GLY A 309 -28.11 26.60 -22.11
CA GLY A 309 -28.99 26.36 -23.25
C GLY A 309 -30.45 26.80 -23.01
N ALA A 310 -30.96 26.70 -21.78
CA ALA A 310 -32.27 27.23 -21.43
C ALA A 310 -32.30 28.76 -21.41
N LEU A 311 -31.24 29.39 -20.88
CA LEU A 311 -31.10 30.85 -20.84
C LEU A 311 -30.91 31.46 -22.23
N ASP A 312 -30.15 30.80 -23.10
CA ASP A 312 -29.91 31.27 -24.48
C ASP A 312 -31.17 31.22 -25.35
N ARG A 313 -32.11 30.30 -25.05
CA ARG A 313 -33.44 30.27 -25.67
C ARG A 313 -34.34 31.43 -25.24
N LEU A 314 -34.12 32.00 -24.05
CA LEU A 314 -34.89 33.14 -23.55
C LEU A 314 -34.32 34.45 -24.11
N LEU A 315 -33.00 34.62 -24.05
CA LEU A 315 -32.29 35.79 -24.55
C LEU A 315 -30.93 35.34 -25.10
N PRO A 316 -30.69 35.49 -26.42
CA PRO A 316 -29.42 35.14 -27.04
C PRO A 316 -28.24 35.85 -26.37
N GLY A 317 -27.22 35.10 -25.97
CA GLY A 317 -26.00 35.60 -25.33
C GLY A 317 -25.96 35.45 -23.80
N LEU A 318 -27.10 35.25 -23.12
CA LEU A 318 -27.11 35.01 -21.67
C LEU A 318 -26.49 33.66 -21.27
N GLY A 319 -26.53 32.67 -22.16
CA GLY A 319 -25.89 31.37 -21.91
C GLY A 319 -24.37 31.50 -21.67
N ASN A 320 -23.71 32.42 -22.39
CA ASN A 320 -22.27 32.66 -22.25
C ASN A 320 -21.92 33.39 -20.94
N VAL A 321 -22.76 34.34 -20.51
CA VAL A 321 -22.62 35.04 -19.23
C VAL A 321 -22.79 34.06 -18.06
N ALA A 322 -23.77 33.17 -18.14
CA ALA A 322 -24.01 32.13 -17.13
C ALA A 322 -22.83 31.15 -17.01
N ARG A 323 -22.25 30.71 -18.14
CA ARG A 323 -21.04 29.87 -18.13
C ARG A 323 -19.85 30.58 -17.50
N GLN A 324 -19.60 31.84 -17.85
CA GLN A 324 -18.50 32.62 -17.27
C GLN A 324 -18.67 32.85 -15.76
N GLN A 325 -19.88 33.17 -15.30
CA GLN A 325 -20.13 33.41 -13.87
C GLN A 325 -20.11 32.12 -13.03
N ALA A 326 -20.55 30.98 -13.59
CA ALA A 326 -20.49 29.69 -12.92
C ALA A 326 -19.04 29.23 -12.64
N GLY A 327 -18.10 29.58 -13.52
CA GLY A 327 -16.67 29.29 -13.33
C GLY A 327 -15.95 30.26 -12.39
N ALA A 328 -16.27 31.56 -12.44
CA ALA A 328 -15.53 32.58 -11.70
C ALA A 328 -15.75 32.56 -10.17
N ASN A 329 -16.90 32.03 -9.70
CA ASN A 329 -17.32 32.13 -8.30
C ASN A 329 -17.30 30.81 -7.53
N ILE A 330 -16.62 29.78 -8.02
CA ILE A 330 -16.65 28.44 -7.41
C ILE A 330 -16.12 28.47 -5.96
N ALA A 331 -14.99 29.15 -5.71
CA ALA A 331 -14.44 29.28 -4.36
C ALA A 331 -15.39 30.03 -3.41
N THR A 332 -16.03 31.10 -3.89
CA THR A 332 -17.02 31.87 -3.12
C THR A 332 -18.28 31.06 -2.84
N GLY A 333 -18.76 30.31 -3.83
CA GLY A 333 -19.92 29.41 -3.70
C GLY A 333 -19.65 28.26 -2.72
N ILE A 334 -18.46 27.65 -2.75
CA ILE A 334 -18.05 26.64 -1.78
C ILE A 334 -18.00 27.23 -0.37
N ASN A 335 -17.41 28.41 -0.21
CA ASN A 335 -17.35 29.11 1.07
C ASN A 335 -18.76 29.43 1.63
N LEU A 336 -19.76 29.62 0.75
CA LEU A 336 -21.15 29.85 1.14
C LEU A 336 -21.95 28.55 1.39
N LEU A 337 -21.53 27.43 0.80
CA LEU A 337 -22.24 26.14 0.86
C LEU A 337 -21.69 25.18 1.92
N GLY A 338 -20.43 25.35 2.33
CA GLY A 338 -19.81 24.57 3.38
C GLY A 338 -19.81 25.26 4.74
N GLU A 339 -19.69 24.46 5.80
CA GLU A 339 -19.60 24.99 7.16
C GLU A 339 -18.22 25.64 7.35
N GLN A 340 -18.20 26.95 7.60
CA GLN A 340 -16.99 27.72 7.85
C GLN A 340 -16.38 27.32 9.18
N THR A 341 -15.09 26.99 9.17
CA THR A 341 -14.36 26.53 10.36
C THR A 341 -12.89 26.95 10.27
N THR A 342 -12.08 26.51 11.22
CA THR A 342 -10.64 26.73 11.24
C THR A 342 -9.90 25.40 11.27
N LEU A 343 -8.86 25.27 10.46
CA LEU A 343 -7.96 24.13 10.45
C LEU A 343 -6.52 24.63 10.57
N GLU A 344 -5.82 24.21 11.62
CA GLU A 344 -4.44 24.64 11.89
C GLU A 344 -4.26 26.18 11.88
N GLY A 345 -5.26 26.91 12.40
CA GLY A 345 -5.27 28.38 12.45
C GLY A 345 -5.59 29.07 11.12
N LYS A 346 -5.80 28.33 10.04
CA LYS A 346 -6.23 28.84 8.73
C LYS A 346 -7.75 28.76 8.58
N ARG A 347 -8.34 29.66 7.79
CA ARG A 347 -9.76 29.55 7.38
C ARG A 347 -9.95 28.26 6.60
N ALA A 348 -11.01 27.54 6.92
CA ALA A 348 -11.30 26.24 6.34
C ALA A 348 -12.79 26.06 6.09
N VAL A 349 -13.11 25.14 5.19
CA VAL A 349 -14.48 24.80 4.83
C VAL A 349 -14.69 23.31 5.02
N ALA A 350 -15.73 22.93 5.76
CA ALA A 350 -16.15 21.55 5.87
C ALA A 350 -17.17 21.19 4.79
N LEU A 351 -16.88 20.14 4.02
CA LEU A 351 -17.66 19.66 2.89
C LEU A 351 -17.74 18.12 2.91
N PRO A 352 -18.87 17.53 2.48
CA PRO A 352 -18.94 16.10 2.28
C PRO A 352 -18.16 15.69 1.03
N LEU A 353 -17.23 14.74 1.16
CA LEU A 353 -16.64 14.02 0.04
C LEU A 353 -17.45 12.73 -0.18
N ARG A 354 -18.31 12.70 -1.19
CA ARG A 354 -19.26 11.63 -1.45
C ARG A 354 -18.82 10.76 -2.63
N PHE A 355 -18.92 9.46 -2.45
CA PHE A 355 -18.74 8.44 -3.48
C PHE A 355 -20.11 7.85 -3.81
N ASP A 356 -20.52 7.96 -5.07
CA ASP A 356 -21.84 7.56 -5.53
C ASP A 356 -21.75 6.91 -6.91
N ASP A 357 -21.88 5.59 -6.92
CA ASP A 357 -21.64 4.73 -8.08
C ASP A 357 -20.29 5.03 -8.75
N GLY A 358 -19.24 5.15 -7.92
CA GLY A 358 -17.88 5.47 -8.35
C GLY A 358 -17.66 6.93 -8.77
N ARG A 359 -18.69 7.78 -8.85
CA ARG A 359 -18.49 9.22 -9.07
C ARG A 359 -18.12 9.88 -7.75
N ILE A 360 -17.14 10.78 -7.78
CA ILE A 360 -16.58 11.43 -6.60
C ILE A 360 -17.00 12.91 -6.61
N PHE A 361 -17.62 13.34 -5.51
CA PHE A 361 -18.09 14.71 -5.33
C PHE A 361 -17.50 15.33 -4.07
N LEU A 362 -16.97 16.55 -4.16
CA LEU A 362 -16.65 17.38 -3.00
C LEU A 362 -17.73 18.46 -2.86
N GLY A 363 -18.63 18.28 -1.90
CA GLY A 363 -19.88 19.05 -1.85
C GLY A 363 -20.68 18.86 -3.14
N PRO A 364 -21.07 19.93 -3.84
CA PRO A 364 -21.78 19.84 -5.12
C PRO A 364 -20.86 19.61 -6.34
N ILE A 365 -19.53 19.61 -6.15
CA ILE A 365 -18.57 19.67 -7.26
C ILE A 365 -18.09 18.26 -7.63
N PRO A 366 -18.27 17.81 -8.88
CA PRO A 366 -17.66 16.57 -9.34
C PRO A 366 -16.14 16.74 -9.46
N ILE A 367 -15.37 15.88 -8.80
CA ILE A 367 -13.89 15.95 -8.81
C ILE A 367 -13.23 14.78 -9.56
N GLY A 368 -13.99 13.73 -9.89
CA GLY A 368 -13.46 12.60 -10.64
C GLY A 368 -14.33 11.35 -10.54
N ASN A 369 -13.77 10.25 -11.03
CA ASN A 369 -14.38 8.92 -10.97
C ASN A 369 -13.40 7.91 -10.42
N ALA A 370 -13.85 7.06 -9.51
CA ALA A 370 -13.18 5.84 -9.10
C ALA A 370 -13.60 4.68 -10.02
N PRO A 371 -12.65 3.89 -10.55
CA PRO A 371 -12.97 2.70 -11.33
C PRO A 371 -13.67 1.64 -10.46
N ALA A 372 -14.38 0.71 -11.11
CA ALA A 372 -14.86 -0.48 -10.43
C ALA A 372 -13.69 -1.36 -10.01
N LEU A 373 -13.79 -1.99 -8.84
CA LEU A 373 -12.76 -2.84 -8.28
C LEU A 373 -12.92 -4.32 -8.65
N PHE A 374 -14.08 -4.73 -9.19
CA PHE A 374 -14.34 -6.11 -9.64
C PHE A 374 -15.50 -6.28 -10.61
#